data_AF-A0A419FB48-F1
#
_entry.id   AF-A0A419FB48-F1
#
_cell.length_a   1.000
_cell.length_b   1.000
_cell.length_c   1.000
_cell.angle_alpha   90.00
_cell.angle_beta   90.00
_cell.angle_gamma   90.00
#
_symmetry.space_group_name_H-M   'P 1'
#
loop_
_entity.id
_entity.type
_entity.pdbx_description
1 polymer ?
#
loop_
_entity_poly.entity_id
_entity_poly.type
_entity_poly.pdbx_seq_one_letter_code
_entity_poly.pdbx_strand_id
1 'polypeptide(L)'
;MNLRSSKHWIGVIGVLLAGACLTGAQNGLTWHSFKPDKTPSVQKVMVMGKELRYYPLERGQEILVTVEGPTTLKVLSRVDFGRQTKGEKRYYLRYEHLGGKKGRFRRSAGVSATAVLTDDPNHHLGSSRSAFLKVPPGKQTYRFYVGNKASYRLYLRVYNRTAVVEAKSQYVALAPARFSRAVDLVIKEEQVTYYRAGTQDSLKLSVIGPTTIQVLTRLEFDPTMVSGQKFRVRVFENGTEKQIFALRSKLSEIAEYREASDKKVGQAAKFFIEVPRGKHEYTFEIVDDGRSALMRFLLPRKDIANNL
;
A
#
# COMPACT_ATOMS: atom_id res chain seq x y z
N MET A 1 -51.46 -55.22 -17.84
CA MET A 1 -52.22 -54.94 -16.59
C MET A 1 -51.21 -54.41 -15.58
N ASN A 2 -51.19 -53.09 -15.35
CA ASN A 2 -51.76 -52.39 -14.17
C ASN A 2 -51.10 -52.81 -12.85
N LEU A 3 -50.65 -51.95 -11.92
CA LEU A 3 -50.87 -50.52 -11.69
C LEU A 3 -49.81 -49.99 -10.69
N ARG A 4 -49.40 -48.73 -10.89
CA ARG A 4 -48.85 -47.70 -9.97
C ARG A 4 -48.34 -48.08 -8.57
N SER A 5 -47.16 -47.54 -8.25
CA SER A 5 -46.94 -46.76 -7.02
C SER A 5 -45.87 -45.69 -7.24
N SER A 6 -46.25 -44.44 -6.96
CA SER A 6 -45.46 -43.22 -7.09
C SER A 6 -44.83 -42.82 -5.76
N LYS A 7 -43.55 -42.41 -5.74
CA LYS A 7 -43.04 -41.36 -4.85
C LYS A 7 -41.93 -40.58 -5.55
N HIS A 8 -42.14 -39.28 -5.68
CA HIS A 8 -41.15 -38.27 -6.03
C HIS A 8 -39.96 -38.30 -5.05
N TRP A 9 -38.80 -37.75 -5.44
CA TRP A 9 -37.98 -36.85 -4.62
C TRP A 9 -36.89 -36.17 -5.49
N ILE A 10 -37.09 -34.87 -5.71
CA ILE A 10 -36.15 -33.75 -5.57
C ILE A 10 -34.73 -33.94 -6.13
N GLY A 11 -34.43 -33.14 -7.16
CA GLY A 11 -33.11 -33.01 -7.75
C GLY A 11 -32.04 -32.46 -6.80
N VAL A 12 -30.80 -32.89 -7.06
CA VAL A 12 -29.61 -32.28 -6.49
C VAL A 12 -28.78 -31.76 -7.66
N ILE A 13 -28.92 -30.46 -7.92
CA ILE A 13 -27.97 -29.68 -8.71
C ILE A 13 -26.67 -29.68 -7.92
N GLY A 14 -25.64 -30.34 -8.47
CA GLY A 14 -24.29 -30.29 -7.94
C GLY A 14 -23.73 -28.88 -8.07
N VAL A 15 -23.80 -28.11 -6.99
CA VAL A 15 -23.12 -26.81 -6.89
C VAL A 15 -21.62 -27.08 -6.67
N LEU A 16 -20.85 -26.92 -7.74
CA LEU A 16 -19.40 -26.82 -7.72
C LEU A 16 -19.02 -25.49 -7.05
N LEU A 17 -18.91 -25.49 -5.72
CA LEU A 17 -18.35 -24.39 -4.94
C LEU A 17 -16.82 -24.39 -5.12
N ALA A 18 -16.37 -23.80 -6.24
CA ALA A 18 -14.99 -23.37 -6.39
C ALA A 18 -14.74 -22.23 -5.39
N GLY A 19 -14.21 -22.58 -4.22
CA GLY A 19 -13.73 -21.64 -3.21
C GLY A 19 -12.52 -20.88 -3.76
N ALA A 20 -12.78 -19.85 -4.56
CA ALA A 20 -11.77 -18.88 -4.95
C ALA A 20 -11.35 -18.12 -3.67
N CYS A 21 -10.15 -18.46 -3.20
CA CYS A 21 -9.46 -17.75 -2.15
C CYS A 21 -9.39 -16.27 -2.54
N LEU A 22 -10.22 -15.44 -1.90
CA LEU A 22 -10.16 -13.98 -1.99
C LEU A 22 -8.81 -13.53 -1.43
N THR A 23 -7.79 -13.47 -2.28
CA THR A 23 -6.57 -12.73 -1.97
C THR A 23 -6.90 -11.24 -2.07
N GLY A 24 -7.47 -10.70 -0.99
CA GLY A 24 -7.60 -9.27 -0.78
C GLY A 24 -6.22 -8.64 -0.68
N ALA A 25 -5.67 -8.25 -1.83
CA ALA A 25 -4.59 -7.28 -1.92
C ALA A 25 -5.20 -5.97 -2.44
N GLN A 26 -5.99 -5.31 -1.57
CA GLN A 26 -6.43 -3.94 -1.76
C GLN A 26 -5.30 -2.98 -1.36
N ASN A 27 -5.16 -1.91 -2.13
CA ASN A 27 -4.29 -0.75 -2.05
C ASN A 27 -2.95 -0.90 -2.78
N GLY A 28 -2.65 0.02 -3.70
CA GLY A 28 -1.32 0.31 -4.29
C GLY A 28 -0.24 0.74 -3.27
N LEU A 29 -0.41 0.34 -2.01
CA LEU A 29 0.55 0.36 -0.93
C LEU A 29 0.94 -1.08 -0.65
N THR A 30 2.04 -1.53 -1.25
CA THR A 30 2.56 -2.88 -1.05
C THR A 30 3.46 -2.93 0.18
N TRP A 31 3.40 -4.06 0.89
CA TRP A 31 4.29 -4.32 2.01
C TRP A 31 5.62 -4.81 1.47
N HIS A 32 6.67 -3.98 1.54
CA HIS A 32 8.01 -4.40 1.17
C HIS A 32 8.75 -4.90 2.38
N SER A 33 9.21 -6.15 2.34
CA SER A 33 10.09 -6.65 3.39
C SER A 33 11.48 -6.08 3.21
N PHE A 34 12.09 -5.62 4.28
CA PHE A 34 13.47 -5.13 4.27
C PHE A 34 14.29 -5.81 5.37
N LYS A 35 15.62 -5.65 5.29
CA LYS A 35 16.55 -6.17 6.29
C LYS A 35 16.64 -5.20 7.46
N PRO A 36 16.50 -5.66 8.73
CA PRO A 36 16.78 -4.84 9.91
C PRO A 36 18.23 -4.37 9.93
N ASP A 37 18.48 -3.21 10.55
CA ASP A 37 19.82 -2.63 10.71
C ASP A 37 20.72 -3.52 11.58
N LYS A 38 20.13 -4.11 12.63
CA LYS A 38 20.80 -5.09 13.50
C LYS A 38 19.92 -6.32 13.67
N THR A 39 20.50 -7.49 13.48
CA THR A 39 19.84 -8.77 13.70
C THR A 39 20.86 -9.82 14.13
N PRO A 40 20.50 -10.81 14.97
CA PRO A 40 21.43 -11.85 15.39
C PRO A 40 21.85 -12.76 14.23
N SER A 41 20.92 -13.11 13.36
CA SER A 41 21.14 -14.04 12.24
C SER A 41 19.98 -13.96 11.23
N VAL A 42 20.09 -14.71 10.13
CA VAL A 42 19.03 -14.86 9.13
C VAL A 42 18.70 -16.35 9.01
N GLN A 43 17.43 -16.70 9.04
CA GLN A 43 16.94 -18.06 8.80
C GLN A 43 16.07 -18.10 7.55
N LYS A 44 16.29 -19.11 6.71
CA LYS A 44 15.43 -19.40 5.55
C LYS A 44 14.26 -20.28 6.00
N VAL A 45 13.04 -19.83 5.71
CA VAL A 45 11.80 -20.52 6.06
C VAL A 45 11.03 -20.80 4.78
N MET A 46 10.69 -22.06 4.57
CA MET A 46 9.80 -22.47 3.50
C MET A 46 8.37 -22.18 3.92
N VAL A 47 7.63 -21.38 3.14
CA VAL A 47 6.22 -21.05 3.39
C VAL A 47 5.43 -21.20 2.10
N MET A 48 4.52 -22.17 2.05
CA MET A 48 3.69 -22.43 0.86
C MET A 48 4.54 -22.56 -0.42
N GLY A 49 5.65 -23.31 -0.35
CA GLY A 49 6.56 -23.52 -1.47
C GLY A 49 7.48 -22.33 -1.82
N LYS A 50 7.46 -21.24 -1.03
CA LYS A 50 8.37 -20.10 -1.21
C LYS A 50 9.38 -20.01 -0.08
N GLU A 51 10.65 -19.90 -0.43
CA GLU A 51 11.72 -19.62 0.52
C GLU A 51 11.71 -18.13 0.92
N LEU A 52 11.60 -17.85 2.21
CA LEU A 52 11.50 -16.50 2.75
C LEU A 52 12.52 -16.31 3.88
N ARG A 53 13.17 -15.13 3.91
CA ARG A 53 14.11 -14.77 4.97
C ARG A 53 13.37 -14.27 6.21
N TYR A 54 13.67 -14.85 7.36
CA TYR A 54 13.23 -14.42 8.68
C TYR A 54 14.44 -14.11 9.57
N TYR A 55 14.21 -13.30 10.59
CA TYR A 55 15.21 -12.88 11.56
C TYR A 55 14.85 -13.49 12.92
N PRO A 56 15.61 -14.49 13.38
CA PRO A 56 15.42 -15.07 14.69
C PRO A 56 15.56 -14.06 15.83
N LEU A 57 14.72 -14.24 16.85
CA LEU A 57 14.72 -13.43 18.05
C LEU A 57 14.41 -14.32 19.26
N GLU A 58 15.38 -14.47 20.14
CA GLU A 58 15.24 -15.19 21.40
C GLU A 58 15.67 -14.34 22.60
N ARG A 59 15.64 -14.93 23.79
CA ARG A 59 15.99 -14.25 25.04
C ARG A 59 17.41 -13.70 24.97
N GLY A 60 17.57 -12.43 25.34
CA GLY A 60 18.87 -11.73 25.34
C GLY A 60 19.26 -11.14 23.97
N GLN A 61 18.50 -11.42 22.91
CA GLN A 61 18.71 -10.85 21.60
C GLN A 61 17.81 -9.64 21.34
N GLU A 62 18.23 -8.83 20.37
CA GLU A 62 17.47 -7.69 19.87
C GLU A 62 17.57 -7.59 18.35
N ILE A 63 16.52 -7.02 17.76
CA ILE A 63 16.50 -6.63 16.34
C ILE A 63 16.25 -5.12 16.29
N LEU A 64 17.15 -4.35 15.66
CA LEU A 64 17.00 -2.92 15.45
C LEU A 64 16.48 -2.63 14.05
N VAL A 65 15.49 -1.77 13.96
CA VAL A 65 14.79 -1.43 12.72
C VAL A 65 14.60 0.07 12.63
N THR A 66 15.20 0.68 11.62
CA THR A 66 15.10 2.09 11.28
C THR A 66 14.17 2.27 10.09
N VAL A 67 13.21 3.19 10.23
CA VAL A 67 12.20 3.49 9.22
C VAL A 67 11.98 4.99 9.16
N GLU A 68 11.87 5.53 7.95
CA GLU A 68 11.49 6.92 7.72
C GLU A 68 9.97 7.03 7.65
N GLY A 69 9.39 7.87 8.52
CA GLY A 69 7.95 8.15 8.53
C GLY A 69 7.61 9.49 7.87
N PRO A 70 6.31 9.83 7.75
CA PRO A 70 5.18 9.13 8.35
C PRO A 70 4.78 7.85 7.59
N THR A 71 4.75 6.70 8.28
CA THR A 71 4.35 5.41 7.67
C THR A 71 3.80 4.42 8.71
N THR A 72 3.46 3.21 8.28
CA THR A 72 3.16 2.07 9.16
C THR A 72 4.23 1.00 8.99
N LEU A 73 4.89 0.62 10.08
CA LEU A 73 5.78 -0.54 10.16
C LEU A 73 4.95 -1.77 10.51
N LYS A 74 4.98 -2.80 9.66
CA LYS A 74 4.40 -4.11 9.95
C LYS A 74 5.50 -5.06 10.35
N VAL A 75 5.29 -5.75 11.47
CA VAL A 75 6.15 -6.85 11.92
C VAL A 75 5.34 -8.13 11.87
N LEU A 76 5.76 -9.05 11.01
CA LEU A 76 5.24 -10.40 10.95
C LEU A 76 6.09 -11.28 11.86
N SER A 77 5.43 -12.06 12.70
CA SER A 77 6.07 -12.98 13.64
C SER A 77 5.54 -14.40 13.45
N ARG A 78 6.43 -15.38 13.61
CA ARG A 78 6.10 -16.80 13.77
C ARG A 78 6.81 -17.32 15.02
N VAL A 79 6.08 -18.05 15.85
CA VAL A 79 6.66 -18.68 17.05
C VAL A 79 7.22 -20.06 16.70
N ASP A 80 8.32 -20.43 17.33
CA ASP A 80 8.97 -21.72 17.14
C ASP A 80 8.16 -22.88 17.76
N PHE A 81 7.90 -23.95 16.99
CA PHE A 81 7.30 -25.20 17.46
C PHE A 81 8.27 -26.39 17.47
N GLY A 82 9.49 -26.27 16.95
CA GLY A 82 10.42 -27.38 16.83
C GLY A 82 9.77 -28.56 16.10
N ARG A 83 9.90 -29.77 16.67
CA ARG A 83 9.28 -30.99 16.10
C ARG A 83 7.77 -31.14 16.39
N GLN A 84 7.16 -30.18 17.09
CA GLN A 84 5.74 -30.28 17.44
C GLN A 84 4.86 -30.03 16.21
N THR A 85 3.94 -30.96 15.93
CA THR A 85 3.00 -30.87 14.79
C THR A 85 1.62 -30.34 15.18
N LYS A 86 1.35 -30.16 16.48
CA LYS A 86 0.06 -29.70 17.03
C LYS A 86 0.28 -28.78 18.24
N GLY A 87 -0.78 -28.09 18.65
CA GLY A 87 -0.79 -27.26 19.86
C GLY A 87 -0.81 -25.76 19.56
N GLU A 88 -0.86 -24.96 20.62
CA GLU A 88 -0.92 -23.49 20.57
C GLU A 88 0.13 -22.89 21.51
N LYS A 89 0.85 -21.85 21.05
CA LYS A 89 1.79 -21.09 21.86
C LYS A 89 1.38 -19.62 21.93
N ARG A 90 1.33 -19.09 23.15
CA ARG A 90 1.15 -17.66 23.43
C ARG A 90 2.51 -16.99 23.62
N TYR A 91 2.68 -15.82 23.03
CA TYR A 91 3.94 -15.08 23.12
C TYR A 91 3.72 -13.57 23.14
N TYR A 92 4.77 -12.85 23.54
CA TYR A 92 4.83 -11.40 23.53
C TYR A 92 6.01 -10.95 22.67
N LEU A 93 5.73 -10.21 21.61
CA LEU A 93 6.74 -9.41 20.91
C LEU A 93 6.79 -8.03 21.54
N ARG A 94 7.92 -7.64 22.12
CA ARG A 94 8.10 -6.31 22.74
C ARG A 94 8.83 -5.40 21.77
N TYR A 95 8.57 -4.11 21.90
CA TYR A 95 9.29 -3.09 21.16
C TYR A 95 9.57 -1.87 22.04
N GLU A 96 10.63 -1.14 21.68
CA GLU A 96 10.99 0.14 22.25
C GLU A 96 11.38 1.09 21.12
N HIS A 97 10.74 2.24 21.06
CA HIS A 97 11.18 3.36 20.25
C HIS A 97 12.34 4.04 20.98
N LEU A 98 13.47 4.29 20.30
CA LEU A 98 14.66 4.93 20.90
C LEU A 98 14.44 6.40 21.34
N GLY A 99 13.20 6.91 21.24
CA GLY A 99 12.73 8.17 21.83
C GLY A 99 11.73 8.00 22.99
N GLY A 100 11.61 6.81 23.59
CA GLY A 100 11.03 6.60 24.93
C GLY A 100 9.78 5.73 25.03
N LYS A 101 9.05 5.46 23.92
CA LYS A 101 7.82 4.64 23.99
C LYS A 101 8.12 3.15 23.91
N LYS A 102 7.79 2.42 24.99
CA LYS A 102 7.81 0.95 25.04
C LYS A 102 6.42 0.38 24.82
N GLY A 103 6.34 -0.80 24.23
CA GLY A 103 5.08 -1.51 24.07
C GLY A 103 5.26 -3.00 23.83
N ARG A 104 4.14 -3.72 23.76
CA ARG A 104 4.14 -5.16 23.50
C ARG A 104 2.92 -5.60 22.72
N PHE A 105 3.12 -6.60 21.87
CA PHE A 105 2.06 -7.30 21.15
C PHE A 105 1.89 -8.68 21.75
N ARG A 106 0.73 -8.94 22.37
CA ARG A 106 0.33 -10.29 22.78
C ARG A 106 -0.21 -11.03 21.55
N ARG A 107 0.25 -12.24 21.30
CA ARG A 107 -0.18 -13.08 20.19
C ARG A 107 -0.33 -14.54 20.62
N SER A 108 -1.13 -15.27 19.87
CA SER A 108 -1.34 -16.71 20.00
C SER A 108 -1.33 -17.33 18.61
N ALA A 109 -0.64 -18.45 18.44
CA ALA A 109 -0.58 -19.16 17.17
C ALA A 109 -0.46 -20.66 17.40
N GLY A 110 -1.19 -21.44 16.60
CA GLY A 110 -0.96 -22.87 16.43
C GLY A 110 0.09 -23.16 15.35
N VAL A 111 0.49 -24.42 15.24
CA VAL A 111 1.42 -24.90 14.21
C VAL A 111 0.91 -24.53 12.81
N SER A 112 1.80 -24.05 11.94
CA SER A 112 1.49 -23.75 10.55
C SER A 112 1.59 -25.03 9.73
N ALA A 113 0.58 -25.33 8.90
CA ALA A 113 0.61 -26.48 8.00
C ALA A 113 1.70 -26.38 6.91
N THR A 114 2.23 -25.18 6.66
CA THR A 114 3.06 -24.88 5.50
C THR A 114 4.37 -24.19 5.82
N ALA A 115 4.67 -23.90 7.09
CA ALA A 115 5.85 -23.15 7.48
C ALA A 115 6.84 -24.01 8.26
N VAL A 116 7.99 -24.28 7.64
CA VAL A 116 9.08 -25.08 8.20
C VAL A 116 10.42 -24.39 7.92
N LEU A 117 11.45 -24.75 8.68
CA LEU A 117 12.80 -24.31 8.33
C LEU A 117 13.25 -24.99 7.04
N THR A 118 14.03 -24.27 6.22
CA THR A 118 14.45 -24.81 4.90
C THR A 118 15.54 -25.87 5.05
N ASP A 119 16.41 -25.69 6.03
CA ASP A 119 17.48 -26.60 6.46
C ASP A 119 16.97 -27.76 7.33
N ASP A 120 15.80 -27.62 7.97
CA ASP A 120 15.17 -28.69 8.74
C ASP A 120 13.64 -28.74 8.48
N PRO A 121 13.19 -29.54 7.50
CA PRO A 121 11.77 -29.62 7.13
C PRO A 121 10.84 -30.18 8.21
N ASN A 122 11.34 -30.91 9.24
CA ASN A 122 10.49 -31.30 10.38
C ASN A 122 10.58 -30.33 11.55
N HIS A 123 11.24 -29.18 11.38
CA HIS A 123 11.19 -28.06 12.32
C HIS A 123 10.06 -27.11 11.92
N HIS A 124 8.94 -27.21 12.62
CA HIS A 124 7.71 -26.47 12.35
C HIS A 124 7.71 -25.09 13.01
N LEU A 125 7.10 -24.14 12.30
CA LEU A 125 6.81 -22.81 12.82
C LEU A 125 5.30 -22.59 12.98
N GLY A 126 4.94 -21.67 13.87
CA GLY A 126 3.56 -21.25 14.07
C GLY A 126 3.01 -20.46 12.88
N SER A 127 1.68 -20.42 12.78
CA SER A 127 0.96 -19.54 11.86
C SER A 127 1.38 -18.08 12.08
N SER A 128 1.55 -17.33 10.98
CA SER A 128 2.03 -15.95 11.07
C SER A 128 1.03 -15.03 11.80
N ARG A 129 1.57 -14.07 12.56
CA ARG A 129 0.81 -12.98 13.16
C ARG A 129 1.44 -11.64 12.84
N SER A 130 0.60 -10.68 12.47
CA SER A 130 1.03 -9.31 12.18
C SER A 130 0.88 -8.41 13.41
N ALA A 131 1.82 -7.49 13.55
CA ALA A 131 1.76 -6.34 14.45
C ALA A 131 2.04 -5.09 13.63
N PHE A 132 1.38 -3.97 13.97
CA PHE A 132 1.47 -2.73 13.22
C PHE A 132 1.86 -1.59 14.18
N LEU A 133 2.85 -0.79 13.77
CA LEU A 133 3.32 0.38 14.48
C LEU A 133 3.19 1.60 13.59
N LYS A 134 2.55 2.66 14.09
CA LYS A 134 2.57 3.97 13.44
C LYS A 134 3.95 4.59 13.65
N VAL A 135 4.60 4.97 12.55
CA VAL A 135 5.90 5.63 12.54
C VAL A 135 5.68 7.12 12.32
N PRO A 136 6.04 8.00 13.28
CA PRO A 136 5.92 9.45 13.11
C PRO A 136 6.90 9.96 12.03
N PRO A 137 6.73 11.21 11.53
CA PRO A 137 7.66 11.82 10.58
C PRO A 137 9.13 11.73 11.00
N GLY A 138 10.02 11.63 10.00
CA GLY A 138 11.46 11.57 10.19
C GLY A 138 12.00 10.16 10.39
N LYS A 139 13.32 10.06 10.61
CA LYS A 139 14.03 8.78 10.80
C LYS A 139 13.81 8.26 12.22
N GLN A 140 13.16 7.11 12.36
CA GLN A 140 12.79 6.53 13.64
C GLN A 140 13.39 5.13 13.79
N THR A 141 13.91 4.80 14.97
CA THR A 141 14.51 3.50 15.26
C THR A 141 13.73 2.77 16.36
N TYR A 142 13.41 1.50 16.09
CA TYR A 142 12.70 0.60 16.99
C TYR A 142 13.58 -0.60 17.32
N ARG A 143 13.66 -0.93 18.60
CA ARG A 143 14.25 -2.15 19.13
C ARG A 143 13.16 -3.17 19.39
N PHE A 144 13.24 -4.35 18.77
CA PHE A 144 12.38 -5.50 19.05
C PHE A 144 13.11 -6.53 19.90
N TYR A 145 12.42 -7.07 20.91
CA TYR A 145 12.98 -8.05 21.83
C TYR A 145 11.89 -8.95 22.45
N VAL A 146 12.30 -10.06 23.06
CA VAL A 146 11.44 -10.89 23.93
C VAL A 146 11.85 -10.69 25.38
N GLY A 147 10.94 -10.98 26.32
CA GLY A 147 11.21 -10.75 27.73
C GLY A 147 12.19 -11.75 28.32
N ASN A 148 12.86 -11.40 29.42
CA ASN A 148 13.87 -12.24 30.06
C ASN A 148 13.34 -13.61 30.55
N LYS A 149 12.03 -13.72 30.78
CA LYS A 149 11.35 -14.98 31.15
C LYS A 149 10.77 -15.74 29.94
N ALA A 150 11.05 -15.32 28.71
CA ALA A 150 10.55 -16.00 27.52
C ALA A 150 11.28 -17.34 27.31
N SER A 151 10.51 -18.41 27.13
CA SER A 151 10.98 -19.75 26.76
C SER A 151 10.73 -20.06 25.27
N TYR A 152 10.36 -19.05 24.48
CA TYR A 152 10.06 -19.18 23.07
C TYR A 152 11.03 -18.36 22.22
N ARG A 153 11.28 -18.87 21.00
CA ARG A 153 11.97 -18.17 19.93
C ARG A 153 10.94 -17.68 18.91
N LEU A 154 11.18 -16.48 18.37
CA LEU A 154 10.38 -15.89 17.30
C LEU A 154 11.21 -15.78 16.02
N TYR A 155 10.54 -15.87 14.89
CA TYR A 155 11.08 -15.57 13.57
C TYR A 155 10.33 -14.35 13.05
N LEU A 156 11.05 -13.24 12.85
CA LEU A 156 10.46 -11.97 12.46
C LEU A 156 10.71 -11.65 10.98
N ARG A 157 9.74 -10.99 10.36
CA ARG A 157 9.94 -10.22 9.12
C ARG A 157 9.37 -8.84 9.32
N VAL A 158 10.12 -7.82 8.94
CA VAL A 158 9.66 -6.44 8.99
C VAL A 158 9.33 -5.96 7.59
N TYR A 159 8.27 -5.16 7.51
CA TYR A 159 7.78 -4.58 6.29
C TYR A 159 7.49 -3.10 6.52
N ASN A 160 7.92 -2.25 5.62
CA ASN A 160 7.43 -0.88 5.56
C ASN A 160 6.25 -0.83 4.58
N ARG A 161 5.31 0.07 4.87
CA ARG A 161 4.27 0.43 3.92
C ARG A 161 4.82 1.56 3.07
N THR A 162 5.48 1.22 1.98
CA THR A 162 5.93 2.20 0.98
C THR A 162 4.93 2.22 -0.16
N ALA A 163 4.57 3.41 -0.63
CA ALA A 163 4.19 3.54 -2.03
C ALA A 163 5.45 3.18 -2.80
N VAL A 164 5.39 2.17 -3.65
CA VAL A 164 6.50 1.83 -4.54
C VAL A 164 6.94 3.10 -5.27
N VAL A 165 8.12 3.60 -4.91
CA VAL A 165 8.93 4.40 -5.83
C VAL A 165 9.96 3.41 -6.36
N GLU A 166 9.52 2.48 -7.18
CA GLU A 166 10.43 1.69 -8.00
C GLU A 166 10.99 2.62 -9.07
N ALA A 167 12.30 2.44 -9.34
CA ALA A 167 13.18 3.35 -10.07
C ALA A 167 12.59 3.91 -11.38
N LYS A 168 13.06 5.10 -11.77
CA LYS A 168 12.75 5.83 -13.03
C LYS A 168 12.51 4.88 -14.22
N SER A 169 11.25 4.48 -14.47
CA SER A 169 10.64 4.04 -15.75
C SER A 169 9.30 3.29 -15.59
N GLN A 170 8.84 2.99 -14.38
CA GLN A 170 7.67 2.13 -14.18
C GLN A 170 6.30 2.78 -14.35
N TYR A 171 6.22 4.11 -14.46
CA TYR A 171 4.96 4.79 -14.72
C TYR A 171 4.99 5.46 -16.08
N VAL A 172 3.88 5.39 -16.79
CA VAL A 172 3.67 6.12 -18.04
C VAL A 172 2.59 7.16 -17.83
N ALA A 173 2.85 8.36 -18.34
CA ALA A 173 1.88 9.45 -18.28
C ALA A 173 0.69 9.13 -19.20
N LEU A 174 -0.50 9.24 -18.65
CA LEU A 174 -1.73 9.10 -19.39
C LEU A 174 -2.35 10.48 -19.58
N ALA A 175 -2.62 10.84 -20.84
CA ALA A 175 -3.40 12.03 -21.15
C ALA A 175 -4.88 11.77 -20.79
N PRO A 176 -5.56 12.73 -20.14
CA PRO A 176 -7.01 12.64 -19.98
C PRO A 176 -7.68 12.62 -21.35
N ALA A 177 -8.74 11.83 -21.48
CA ALA A 177 -9.57 11.74 -22.67
C ALA A 177 -10.31 13.06 -22.96
N ARG A 178 -10.57 13.88 -21.92
CA ARG A 178 -11.12 15.23 -22.05
C ARG A 178 -10.44 16.17 -21.06
N PHE A 179 -9.96 17.30 -21.58
CA PHE A 179 -9.37 18.39 -20.80
C PHE A 179 -9.56 19.72 -21.53
N SER A 180 -9.57 20.83 -20.79
CA SER A 180 -9.65 22.18 -21.37
C SER A 180 -8.27 22.73 -21.74
N ARG A 181 -7.27 22.53 -20.86
CA ARG A 181 -5.92 23.09 -21.03
C ARG A 181 -4.84 22.11 -20.58
N ALA A 182 -3.86 21.87 -21.46
CA ALA A 182 -2.56 21.32 -21.10
C ALA A 182 -1.61 22.45 -20.69
N VAL A 183 -0.74 22.19 -19.73
CA VAL A 183 0.18 23.18 -19.15
C VAL A 183 1.55 22.52 -18.97
N ASP A 184 2.55 23.10 -19.60
CA ASP A 184 3.93 22.65 -19.45
C ASP A 184 4.61 23.37 -18.29
N LEU A 185 5.22 22.56 -17.42
CA LEU A 185 6.04 23.04 -16.33
C LEU A 185 7.50 22.68 -16.59
N VAL A 186 8.42 23.53 -16.13
CA VAL A 186 9.83 23.17 -15.99
C VAL A 186 10.05 22.73 -14.55
N ILE A 187 10.51 21.48 -14.35
CA ILE A 187 10.77 20.90 -13.04
C ILE A 187 12.19 20.36 -13.03
N LYS A 188 13.10 21.02 -12.30
CA LYS A 188 14.53 20.67 -12.29
C LYS A 188 15.08 20.46 -13.72
N GLU A 189 14.86 21.45 -14.58
CA GLU A 189 15.31 21.47 -15.99
C GLU A 189 14.59 20.51 -16.94
N GLU A 190 13.68 19.66 -16.45
CA GLU A 190 12.85 18.79 -17.30
C GLU A 190 11.48 19.45 -17.60
N GLN A 191 11.05 19.40 -18.86
CA GLN A 191 9.69 19.80 -19.24
C GLN A 191 8.69 18.68 -18.93
N VAL A 192 7.64 19.03 -18.18
CA VAL A 192 6.64 18.08 -17.68
C VAL A 192 5.24 18.65 -17.89
N THR A 193 4.45 18.02 -18.77
CA THR A 193 3.06 18.41 -19.02
C THR A 193 2.11 17.96 -17.91
N TYR A 194 1.22 18.86 -17.51
CA TYR A 194 0.08 18.66 -16.62
C TYR A 194 -1.20 19.15 -17.33
N TYR A 195 -2.36 18.86 -16.74
CA TYR A 195 -3.67 19.29 -17.24
C TYR A 195 -4.40 20.08 -16.16
N ARG A 196 -4.93 21.24 -16.52
CA ARG A 196 -5.57 22.15 -15.56
C ARG A 196 -7.02 21.72 -15.31
N ALA A 197 -7.38 21.64 -14.03
CA ALA A 197 -8.76 21.57 -13.56
C ALA A 197 -9.05 22.80 -12.69
N GLY A 198 -10.26 23.33 -12.79
CA GLY A 198 -10.72 24.49 -12.00
C GLY A 198 -12.19 24.36 -11.67
N THR A 199 -12.81 25.42 -11.15
CA THR A 199 -14.23 25.40 -10.78
C THR A 199 -15.17 25.19 -11.97
N GLN A 200 -14.75 25.58 -13.18
CA GLN A 200 -15.53 25.46 -14.43
C GLN A 200 -15.02 24.33 -15.36
N ASP A 201 -13.87 23.74 -15.03
CA ASP A 201 -13.17 22.79 -15.89
C ASP A 201 -12.93 21.48 -15.17
N SER A 202 -13.34 20.36 -15.77
CA SER A 202 -13.08 19.01 -15.27
C SER A 202 -12.16 18.24 -16.21
N LEU A 203 -11.45 17.26 -15.64
CA LEU A 203 -10.63 16.32 -16.41
C LEU A 203 -11.32 14.97 -16.44
N LYS A 204 -11.42 14.35 -17.62
CA LYS A 204 -11.94 12.99 -17.76
C LYS A 204 -10.83 12.03 -18.19
N LEU A 205 -10.73 10.91 -17.49
CA LEU A 205 -9.75 9.86 -17.77
C LEU A 205 -10.49 8.55 -18.03
N SER A 206 -10.19 7.89 -19.16
CA SER A 206 -10.68 6.53 -19.41
C SER A 206 -9.58 5.53 -19.12
N VAL A 207 -9.86 4.54 -18.27
CA VAL A 207 -8.88 3.52 -17.86
C VAL A 207 -9.54 2.16 -17.77
N ILE A 208 -8.87 1.14 -18.30
CA ILE A 208 -9.24 -0.26 -18.17
C ILE A 208 -8.41 -0.88 -17.04
N GLY A 209 -9.10 -1.35 -16.01
CA GLY A 209 -8.48 -2.07 -14.91
C GLY A 209 -8.48 -3.59 -15.10
N PRO A 210 -7.86 -4.34 -14.18
CA PRO A 210 -7.42 -3.89 -12.86
C PRO A 210 -6.10 -3.10 -12.90
N THR A 211 -6.09 -1.90 -12.33
CA THR A 211 -4.86 -1.07 -12.20
C THR A 211 -5.01 -0.04 -11.08
N THR A 212 -3.99 0.80 -10.87
CA THR A 212 -4.02 1.94 -9.95
C THR A 212 -3.54 3.18 -10.68
N ILE A 213 -4.36 4.22 -10.70
CA ILE A 213 -3.96 5.53 -11.22
C ILE A 213 -3.26 6.28 -10.10
N GLN A 214 -2.02 6.71 -10.33
CA GLN A 214 -1.35 7.70 -9.50
C GLN A 214 -1.65 9.09 -10.08
N VAL A 215 -2.18 9.98 -9.23
CA VAL A 215 -2.48 11.36 -9.60
C VAL A 215 -1.51 12.27 -8.87
N LEU A 216 -0.70 13.01 -9.63
CA LEU A 216 0.10 14.12 -9.12
C LEU A 216 -0.70 15.39 -9.33
N THR A 217 -0.86 16.19 -8.28
CA THR A 217 -1.59 17.46 -8.36
C THR A 217 -0.79 18.59 -7.74
N ARG A 218 -0.78 19.74 -8.40
CA ARG A 218 -0.12 20.97 -7.96
C ARG A 218 -1.15 22.08 -7.96
N LEU A 219 -1.39 22.68 -6.79
CA LEU A 219 -2.27 23.85 -6.70
C LEU A 219 -1.63 25.03 -7.44
N GLU A 220 -2.42 25.80 -8.18
CA GLU A 220 -1.99 27.07 -8.74
C GLU A 220 -2.24 28.17 -7.71
N PHE A 221 -1.18 28.86 -7.32
CA PHE A 221 -1.21 29.94 -6.34
C PHE A 221 -1.41 31.26 -7.05
N ASP A 222 -2.50 31.94 -6.71
CA ASP A 222 -2.67 33.35 -7.05
C ASP A 222 -1.72 34.20 -6.20
N PRO A 223 -1.35 35.42 -6.66
CA PRO A 223 -0.42 36.30 -5.95
C PRO A 223 -0.81 36.62 -4.49
N THR A 224 -2.10 36.54 -4.17
CA THR A 224 -2.64 36.80 -2.83
C THR A 224 -2.50 35.61 -1.88
N MET A 225 -2.18 34.41 -2.39
CA MET A 225 -2.09 33.20 -1.58
C MET A 225 -0.74 33.10 -0.87
N VAL A 226 -0.72 33.49 0.41
CA VAL A 226 0.46 33.35 1.28
C VAL A 226 0.42 32.00 2.02
N SER A 227 1.57 31.38 2.24
CA SER A 227 1.75 30.15 3.05
C SER A 227 1.09 28.88 2.46
N GLY A 228 0.96 27.82 3.26
CA GLY A 228 0.48 26.52 2.80
C GLY A 228 -1.05 26.44 2.70
N GLN A 229 -1.56 26.35 1.48
CA GLN A 229 -2.98 26.31 1.12
C GLN A 229 -3.53 24.88 1.14
N LYS A 230 -4.77 24.71 1.60
CA LYS A 230 -5.52 23.44 1.49
C LYS A 230 -6.41 23.49 0.27
N PHE A 231 -6.60 22.39 -0.43
CA PHE A 231 -7.55 22.29 -1.55
C PHE A 231 -8.11 20.88 -1.66
N ARG A 232 -9.23 20.71 -2.37
CA ARG A 232 -9.96 19.45 -2.48
C ARG A 232 -10.16 19.08 -3.94
N VAL A 233 -9.87 17.82 -4.23
CA VAL A 233 -10.15 17.20 -5.53
C VAL A 233 -11.31 16.22 -5.33
N ARG A 234 -12.43 16.45 -6.01
CA ARG A 234 -13.54 15.52 -6.07
C ARG A 234 -13.35 14.61 -7.27
N VAL A 235 -13.58 13.31 -7.06
CA VAL A 235 -13.42 12.27 -8.07
C VAL A 235 -14.72 11.51 -8.23
N PHE A 236 -15.19 11.40 -9.47
CA PHE A 236 -16.32 10.56 -9.86
C PHE A 236 -15.82 9.33 -10.61
N GLU A 237 -16.51 8.20 -10.45
CA GLU A 237 -16.34 6.99 -11.25
C GLU A 237 -17.66 6.70 -11.96
N ASN A 238 -17.65 6.69 -13.29
CA ASN A 238 -18.82 6.47 -14.14
C ASN A 238 -20.01 7.38 -13.74
N GLY A 239 -19.72 8.64 -13.42
CA GLY A 239 -20.70 9.66 -13.03
C GLY A 239 -21.12 9.64 -11.55
N THR A 240 -20.70 8.65 -10.75
CA THR A 240 -21.01 8.59 -9.31
C THR A 240 -19.84 9.12 -8.48
N GLU A 241 -20.09 9.96 -7.48
CA GLU A 241 -19.02 10.46 -6.60
C GLU A 241 -18.36 9.28 -5.88
N LYS A 242 -17.05 9.11 -6.10
CA LYS A 242 -16.25 8.04 -5.49
C LYS A 242 -15.59 8.51 -4.21
N GLN A 243 -14.92 9.67 -4.27
CA GLN A 243 -14.13 10.17 -3.15
C GLN A 243 -13.78 11.65 -3.32
N ILE A 244 -13.65 12.36 -2.19
CA ILE A 244 -13.04 13.69 -2.12
C ILE A 244 -11.68 13.59 -1.41
N PHE A 245 -10.63 14.06 -2.07
CA PHE A 245 -9.27 14.10 -1.52
C PHE A 245 -8.97 15.49 -0.97
N ALA A 246 -8.83 15.60 0.36
CA ALA A 246 -8.38 16.81 1.02
C ALA A 246 -6.84 16.88 1.01
N LEU A 247 -6.30 17.88 0.32
CA LEU A 247 -4.87 18.03 0.05
C LEU A 247 -4.35 19.37 0.59
N ARG A 248 -3.03 19.47 0.72
CA ARG A 248 -2.34 20.70 1.10
C ARG A 248 -1.12 20.89 0.20
N SER A 249 -0.90 22.13 -0.24
CA SER A 249 0.25 22.54 -1.03
C SER A 249 0.90 23.77 -0.43
N LYS A 250 2.20 23.93 -0.65
CA LYS A 250 2.94 25.20 -0.51
C LYS A 250 3.45 25.61 -1.88
N LEU A 251 3.98 26.82 -2.04
CA LEU A 251 4.71 27.21 -3.25
C LEU A 251 5.88 26.24 -3.51
N SER A 252 6.07 25.89 -4.78
CA SER A 252 7.19 25.06 -5.22
C SER A 252 8.44 25.91 -5.41
N GLU A 253 9.58 25.42 -4.95
CA GLU A 253 10.90 26.03 -5.20
C GLU A 253 11.58 25.49 -6.46
N ILE A 254 11.04 24.39 -7.02
CA ILE A 254 11.68 23.62 -8.09
C ILE A 254 10.81 23.46 -9.34
N ALA A 255 9.63 24.10 -9.36
CA ALA A 255 8.68 23.96 -10.45
C ALA A 255 8.09 25.31 -10.81
N GLU A 256 8.10 25.61 -12.10
CA GLU A 256 7.61 26.86 -12.66
C GLU A 256 6.89 26.60 -13.98
N TYR A 257 6.09 27.55 -14.42
CA TYR A 257 5.50 27.49 -15.75
C TYR A 257 6.58 27.66 -16.81
N ARG A 258 6.48 26.89 -17.89
CA ARG A 258 7.33 27.08 -19.06
C ARG A 258 7.06 28.42 -19.74
N GLU A 259 5.79 28.80 -19.82
CA GLU A 259 5.35 30.09 -20.35
C GLU A 259 5.06 31.08 -19.22
N ALA A 260 5.20 32.38 -19.49
CA ALA A 260 4.94 33.41 -18.50
C ALA A 260 3.50 33.29 -17.96
N SER A 261 3.38 33.28 -16.64
CA SER A 261 2.13 33.12 -15.92
C SER A 261 2.12 34.04 -14.71
N ASP A 262 0.98 34.66 -14.42
CA ASP A 262 0.72 35.44 -13.22
C ASP A 262 0.56 34.56 -11.96
N LYS A 263 0.18 33.29 -12.15
CA LYS A 263 0.13 32.28 -11.10
C LYS A 263 1.49 31.64 -10.84
N LYS A 264 1.68 31.14 -9.63
CA LYS A 264 2.83 30.29 -9.24
C LYS A 264 2.39 28.85 -9.00
N VAL A 265 3.31 27.91 -9.15
CA VAL A 265 3.00 26.48 -9.01
C VAL A 265 3.27 25.98 -7.60
N GLY A 266 2.35 25.20 -7.06
CA GLY A 266 2.50 24.52 -5.79
C GLY A 266 3.39 23.27 -5.84
N GLN A 267 3.89 22.85 -4.68
CA GLN A 267 4.52 21.53 -4.50
C GLN A 267 3.54 20.42 -4.91
N ALA A 268 4.08 19.33 -5.47
CA ALA A 268 3.23 18.20 -5.87
C ALA A 268 2.67 17.47 -4.64
N ALA A 269 1.35 17.43 -4.54
CA ALA A 269 0.65 16.44 -3.74
C ALA A 269 0.33 15.21 -4.61
N LYS A 270 0.15 14.06 -3.97
CA LYS A 270 -0.16 12.81 -4.67
C LYS A 270 -1.26 12.04 -3.96
N PHE A 271 -2.11 11.40 -4.75
CA PHE A 271 -3.08 10.41 -4.29
C PHE A 271 -3.26 9.31 -5.34
N PHE A 272 -3.97 8.25 -4.97
CA PHE A 272 -4.11 7.05 -5.79
C PHE A 272 -5.59 6.69 -5.93
N ILE A 273 -5.97 6.18 -7.10
CA ILE A 273 -7.32 5.65 -7.37
C ILE A 273 -7.17 4.20 -7.82
N GLU A 274 -7.90 3.31 -7.15
CA GLU A 274 -8.03 1.92 -7.59
C GLU A 274 -9.05 1.83 -8.73
N VAL A 275 -8.63 1.18 -9.82
CA VAL A 275 -9.48 0.90 -10.98
C VAL A 275 -9.83 -0.58 -10.96
N PRO A 276 -11.09 -0.94 -10.68
CA PRO A 276 -11.54 -2.33 -10.73
C PRO A 276 -11.38 -2.92 -12.13
N ARG A 277 -11.51 -4.25 -12.25
CA ARG A 277 -11.54 -4.90 -13.57
C ARG A 277 -12.63 -4.28 -14.45
N GLY A 278 -12.32 -4.07 -15.73
CA GLY A 278 -13.24 -3.48 -16.70
C GLY A 278 -12.89 -2.04 -17.06
N LYS A 279 -13.69 -1.44 -17.95
CA LYS A 279 -13.52 -0.05 -18.40
C LYS A 279 -14.20 0.91 -17.43
N HIS A 280 -13.49 1.95 -17.03
CA HIS A 280 -13.99 2.99 -16.14
C HIS A 280 -13.70 4.38 -16.70
N GLU A 281 -14.59 5.32 -16.45
CA GLU A 281 -14.39 6.75 -16.66
C GLU A 281 -14.27 7.45 -15.30
N TYR A 282 -13.18 8.20 -15.11
CA TYR A 282 -12.98 9.04 -13.94
C TYR A 282 -13.06 10.52 -14.29
N THR A 283 -13.84 11.29 -13.53
CA THR A 283 -13.92 12.74 -13.64
C THR A 283 -13.28 13.39 -12.42
N PHE A 284 -12.42 14.39 -12.63
CA PHE A 284 -11.71 15.11 -11.58
C PHE A 284 -12.10 16.59 -11.59
N GLU A 285 -12.48 17.09 -10.42
CA GLU A 285 -12.98 18.47 -10.24
C GLU A 285 -12.33 19.14 -9.03
N ILE A 286 -12.12 20.45 -9.12
CA ILE A 286 -11.72 21.29 -7.99
C ILE A 286 -12.97 21.88 -7.36
N VAL A 287 -13.17 21.58 -6.07
CA VAL A 287 -14.38 21.96 -5.33
C VAL A 287 -14.25 23.34 -4.68
N ASP A 288 -13.03 23.87 -4.60
CA ASP A 288 -12.79 25.14 -3.93
C ASP A 288 -12.86 26.29 -4.95
N ASP A 289 -13.84 27.18 -4.78
CA ASP A 289 -14.11 28.28 -5.70
C ASP A 289 -12.90 29.17 -5.95
N GLY A 290 -12.75 29.60 -7.20
CA GLY A 290 -11.65 30.46 -7.63
C GLY A 290 -10.28 29.78 -7.67
N ARG A 291 -10.19 28.49 -7.32
CA ARG A 291 -8.94 27.74 -7.38
C ARG A 291 -8.84 26.88 -8.62
N SER A 292 -7.61 26.70 -9.07
CA SER A 292 -7.26 25.75 -10.10
C SER A 292 -6.05 24.92 -9.69
N ALA A 293 -5.97 23.71 -10.21
CA ALA A 293 -4.86 22.81 -9.96
C ALA A 293 -4.45 22.09 -11.25
N LEU A 294 -3.16 21.81 -11.34
CA LEU A 294 -2.55 21.07 -12.42
C LEU A 294 -2.45 19.60 -12.03
N MET A 295 -3.03 18.70 -12.81
CA MET A 295 -3.02 17.26 -12.56
C MET A 295 -2.26 16.50 -13.64
N ARG A 296 -1.51 15.48 -13.23
CA ARG A 296 -0.83 14.52 -14.10
C ARG A 296 -1.17 13.12 -13.67
N PHE A 297 -1.62 12.30 -14.61
CA PHE A 297 -2.05 10.93 -14.38
C PHE A 297 -0.95 9.97 -14.80
N LEU A 298 -0.67 8.99 -13.96
CA LEU A 298 0.39 8.03 -14.14
C LEU A 298 -0.19 6.62 -13.95
N LEU A 299 0.01 5.75 -14.92
CA LEU A 299 -0.31 4.32 -14.83
C LEU A 299 0.96 3.48 -14.72
N PRO A 300 0.94 2.37 -13.97
CA PRO A 300 2.01 1.38 -14.03
C PRO A 300 2.21 0.89 -15.47
N ARG A 301 3.45 0.88 -15.95
CA ARG A 301 3.83 0.50 -17.32
C ARG A 301 3.33 -0.90 -17.68
N LYS A 302 3.37 -1.82 -16.73
CA LYS A 302 2.84 -3.19 -16.85
C LYS A 302 1.34 -3.26 -17.15
N ASP A 303 0.59 -2.20 -16.83
CA ASP A 303 -0.87 -2.15 -16.97
C ASP A 303 -1.32 -1.32 -18.20
N ILE A 304 -0.38 -0.78 -18.99
CA ILE A 304 -0.70 -0.05 -20.24
C ILE A 304 -1.40 -0.97 -21.23
N ALA A 305 -1.00 -2.24 -21.30
CA ALA A 305 -1.60 -3.22 -22.20
C ALA A 305 -3.10 -3.42 -21.98
N ASN A 306 -3.63 -3.05 -20.81
CA ASN A 306 -5.08 -3.07 -20.58
C ASN A 306 -5.80 -1.98 -21.40
N ASN A 307 -5.11 -0.91 -21.79
CA ASN A 307 -5.64 0.27 -22.49
C ASN A 307 -5.24 0.35 -23.99
N LEU A 308 -4.61 -0.70 -24.52
CA LEU A 308 -4.41 -0.92 -25.96
C LEU A 308 -5.59 -1.75 -26.51
#